data_AF-A0A834GPI3-F1
#
_entry.id   AF-A0A834GPI3-F1
#
_cell.length_a   1.000
_cell.length_b   1.000
_cell.length_c   1.000
_cell.angle_alpha   90.00
_cell.angle_beta   90.00
_cell.angle_gamma   90.00
#
_symmetry.space_group_name_H-M   'P 1'
#
loop_
_entity.id
_entity.type
_entity.pdbx_description
1 polymer ?
#
loop_
_entity_poly.entity_id
_entity_poly.type
_entity_poly.pdbx_seq_one_letter_code
_entity_poly.pdbx_strand_id
1 'polypeptide(L)'
;MYATRASLYIKMKKPNAAIRDSDAASKINPDYAKGYQSCGVASAMLGRWEEAFKDLQLALQLDCGEKLIAVLKKIEPNAKIEREKRRRAEAQAKKQEQSSDSSSSRRAEGMPGGFPGADQVDQAAYETAKKQEQSSSSRRSGGMPGGFHGGMPDLIMNDPGLTAAFRDPEVMAAF
;
A
#
# COMPACT_ATOMS: atom_id res chain seq x y z
N MET A 1 -25.13 -21.79 -23.04
CA MET A 1 -25.50 -20.38 -23.27
C MET A 1 -24.44 -19.37 -22.78
N TYR A 2 -23.75 -19.61 -21.66
CA TYR A 2 -22.78 -18.65 -21.08
C TYR A 2 -21.59 -18.27 -21.99
N ALA A 3 -20.87 -19.24 -22.57
CA ALA A 3 -19.70 -18.93 -23.40
C ALA A 3 -20.02 -18.13 -24.67
N THR A 4 -21.19 -18.38 -25.28
CA THR A 4 -21.67 -17.58 -26.42
C THR A 4 -21.92 -16.13 -26.00
N ARG A 5 -22.52 -15.93 -24.81
CA ARG A 5 -22.76 -14.60 -24.24
C ARG A 5 -21.45 -13.91 -23.87
N ALA A 6 -20.47 -14.63 -23.32
CA ALA A 6 -19.12 -14.13 -23.08
C ALA A 6 -18.45 -13.62 -24.37
N SER A 7 -18.54 -14.40 -25.46
CA SER A 7 -18.04 -13.99 -26.77
C SER A 7 -18.71 -12.70 -27.30
N LEU A 8 -20.01 -12.49 -27.01
CA LEU A 8 -20.69 -11.24 -27.34
C LEU A 8 -20.19 -10.07 -26.48
N TYR A 9 -19.98 -10.28 -25.18
CA TYR A 9 -19.43 -9.25 -24.31
C TYR A 9 -18.01 -8.83 -24.70
N ILE A 10 -17.18 -9.74 -25.22
CA ILE A 10 -15.87 -9.41 -25.81
C ILE A 10 -16.05 -8.47 -26.99
N LYS A 11 -16.97 -8.78 -27.92
CA LYS A 11 -17.27 -7.90 -29.08
C LYS A 11 -17.80 -6.54 -28.64
N MET A 12 -18.56 -6.49 -27.54
CA MET A 12 -19.05 -5.25 -26.93
C MET A 12 -18.00 -4.51 -26.10
N LYS A 13 -16.75 -4.97 -26.05
CA LYS A 13 -15.67 -4.41 -25.20
C LYS A 13 -16.05 -4.32 -23.72
N LYS A 14 -16.80 -5.31 -23.21
CA LYS A 14 -17.16 -5.46 -21.79
C LYS A 14 -16.43 -6.66 -21.18
N PRO A 15 -15.10 -6.60 -21.00
CA PRO A 15 -14.31 -7.76 -20.56
C PRO A 15 -14.70 -8.28 -19.17
N ASN A 16 -15.07 -7.42 -18.22
CA ASN A 16 -15.54 -7.84 -16.89
C ASN A 16 -16.82 -8.69 -16.94
N ALA A 17 -17.73 -8.40 -17.88
CA ALA A 17 -18.94 -9.21 -18.07
C ALA A 17 -18.61 -10.53 -18.77
N ALA A 18 -17.68 -10.49 -19.75
CA ALA A 18 -17.21 -11.68 -20.43
C ALA A 18 -16.53 -12.67 -19.48
N ILE A 19 -15.73 -12.20 -18.51
CA ILE A 19 -15.08 -13.06 -17.51
C ILE A 19 -16.12 -13.76 -16.65
N ARG A 20 -17.10 -13.03 -16.10
CA ARG A 20 -18.16 -13.63 -15.27
C ARG A 20 -18.92 -14.75 -15.99
N ASP A 21 -19.21 -14.55 -17.27
CA ASP A 21 -19.86 -15.57 -18.09
C ASP A 21 -18.93 -16.72 -18.45
N SER A 22 -17.64 -16.44 -18.65
CA SER A 22 -16.64 -17.48 -18.92
C SER A 22 -16.41 -18.35 -17.67
N ASP A 23 -16.40 -17.76 -16.47
CA ASP A 23 -16.33 -18.45 -15.18
C ASP A 23 -17.58 -19.32 -14.94
N ALA A 24 -18.76 -18.81 -15.31
CA ALA A 24 -19.97 -19.61 -15.26
C ALA A 24 -19.90 -20.78 -16.26
N ALA A 25 -19.33 -20.56 -17.45
CA ALA A 25 -19.15 -21.60 -18.45
C ALA A 25 -18.16 -22.69 -17.99
N SER A 26 -17.03 -22.32 -17.38
CA SER A 26 -16.02 -23.26 -16.89
C SER A 26 -16.51 -24.09 -15.72
N LYS A 27 -17.33 -23.52 -14.82
CA LYS A 27 -17.99 -24.26 -13.73
C LYS A 27 -18.96 -25.33 -14.23
N ILE A 28 -19.63 -25.07 -15.35
CA ILE A 28 -20.61 -26.00 -15.93
C ILE A 28 -19.93 -27.08 -16.75
N ASN A 29 -18.94 -26.69 -17.56
CA ASN A 29 -18.15 -27.62 -18.36
C ASN A 29 -16.68 -27.19 -18.34
N PRO A 30 -15.87 -27.82 -17.47
CA PRO A 30 -14.45 -27.56 -17.34
C PRO A 30 -13.62 -27.94 -18.57
N ASP A 31 -14.17 -28.74 -19.50
CA ASP A 31 -13.48 -29.15 -20.73
C ASP A 31 -13.90 -28.30 -21.94
N TYR A 32 -14.68 -27.25 -21.70
CA TYR A 32 -15.20 -26.40 -22.77
C TYR A 32 -14.19 -25.31 -23.18
N ALA A 33 -13.39 -25.63 -24.20
CA ALA A 33 -12.31 -24.79 -24.73
C ALA A 33 -12.69 -23.32 -25.00
N LYS A 34 -13.90 -23.09 -25.54
CA LYS A 34 -14.38 -21.74 -25.91
C LYS A 34 -14.69 -20.86 -24.69
N GLY A 35 -14.95 -21.47 -23.54
CA GLY A 35 -15.07 -20.77 -22.25
C GLY A 35 -13.72 -20.16 -21.86
N TYR A 36 -12.67 -20.97 -21.83
CA TYR A 36 -11.31 -20.50 -21.56
C TYR A 36 -10.79 -19.53 -22.60
N GLN A 37 -11.11 -19.74 -23.89
CA GLN A 37 -10.76 -18.79 -24.93
C GLN A 37 -11.37 -17.41 -24.66
N SER A 38 -12.65 -17.36 -24.30
CA SER A 38 -13.35 -16.12 -24.00
C SER A 38 -12.77 -15.45 -22.74
N CYS A 39 -12.47 -16.24 -21.70
CA CYS A 39 -11.81 -15.76 -20.49
C CYS A 39 -10.45 -15.13 -20.80
N GLY A 40 -9.58 -15.87 -21.49
CA GLY A 40 -8.23 -15.43 -21.78
C GLY A 40 -8.17 -14.19 -22.68
N VAL A 41 -9.07 -14.09 -23.67
CA VAL A 41 -9.20 -12.85 -24.48
C VAL A 41 -9.69 -11.69 -23.63
N ALA A 42 -10.68 -11.89 -22.76
CA ALA A 42 -11.20 -10.84 -21.89
C ALA A 42 -10.15 -10.37 -20.85
N SER A 43 -9.38 -11.30 -20.27
CA SER A 43 -8.28 -11.01 -19.36
C SER A 43 -7.16 -10.23 -20.06
N ALA A 44 -6.85 -10.55 -21.32
CA ALA A 44 -5.89 -9.79 -22.13
C ALA A 44 -6.37 -8.34 -22.37
N MET A 45 -7.68 -8.14 -22.58
CA MET A 45 -8.26 -6.79 -22.71
C MET A 45 -8.16 -5.97 -21.42
N LEU A 46 -8.06 -6.61 -20.26
CA LEU A 46 -7.86 -5.96 -18.96
C LEU A 46 -6.37 -5.77 -18.60
N GLY A 47 -5.44 -6.18 -19.47
CA GLY A 47 -4.01 -6.14 -19.17
C GLY A 47 -3.54 -7.23 -18.19
N ARG A 48 -4.38 -8.21 -17.88
CA ARG A 48 -4.03 -9.36 -17.03
C ARG A 48 -3.32 -10.43 -17.85
N TRP A 49 -2.12 -10.11 -18.30
CA TRP A 49 -1.40 -10.92 -19.29
C TRP A 49 -1.06 -12.33 -18.83
N GLU A 50 -0.71 -12.50 -17.54
CA GLU A 50 -0.42 -13.83 -17.01
C GLU A 50 -1.64 -14.74 -16.94
N GLU A 51 -2.78 -14.22 -16.44
CA GLU A 51 -4.06 -14.95 -16.39
C GLU A 51 -4.51 -15.30 -17.81
N ALA A 52 -4.47 -14.32 -18.71
CA ALA A 52 -4.79 -14.50 -20.11
C ALA A 52 -3.96 -15.60 -20.77
N PHE A 53 -2.65 -15.62 -20.52
CA PHE A 53 -1.77 -16.64 -21.10
C PHE A 53 -2.12 -18.05 -20.63
N LYS A 54 -2.42 -18.23 -19.33
CA LYS A 54 -2.81 -19.54 -18.77
C LYS A 54 -4.13 -20.04 -19.37
N ASP A 55 -5.15 -19.19 -19.38
CA ASP A 55 -6.48 -19.57 -19.90
C ASP A 55 -6.42 -19.90 -21.40
N LEU A 56 -5.65 -19.14 -22.17
CA LEU A 56 -5.47 -19.41 -23.59
C LEU A 56 -4.63 -20.67 -23.84
N GLN A 57 -3.67 -21.02 -22.97
CA GLN A 57 -2.98 -22.31 -23.06
C GLN A 57 -3.92 -23.49 -22.80
N LEU A 58 -4.79 -23.39 -21.80
CA LEU A 58 -5.81 -24.42 -21.53
C LEU A 58 -6.78 -24.56 -22.71
N ALA A 59 -7.24 -23.44 -23.27
CA ALA A 59 -8.09 -23.47 -24.45
C ALA A 59 -7.40 -24.17 -25.64
N LEU A 60 -6.08 -23.98 -25.81
CA LEU A 60 -5.31 -24.60 -26.89
C LEU A 60 -5.18 -26.12 -26.69
N GLN A 61 -5.02 -26.58 -25.44
CA GLN A 61 -5.00 -27.99 -25.10
C GLN A 61 -6.36 -28.67 -25.34
N LEU A 62 -7.46 -27.93 -25.14
CA LEU A 62 -8.83 -28.40 -25.34
C LEU A 62 -9.33 -28.22 -26.79
N ASP A 63 -8.42 -28.07 -27.75
CA ASP A 63 -8.68 -28.05 -29.20
C ASP A 63 -9.32 -26.75 -29.76
N CYS A 64 -9.02 -25.59 -29.15
CA CYS A 64 -9.25 -24.31 -29.82
C CYS A 64 -8.10 -24.01 -30.81
N GLY A 65 -8.40 -24.17 -32.11
CA GLY A 65 -7.43 -24.12 -33.20
C GLY A 65 -6.65 -22.80 -33.46
N GLU A 66 -6.08 -22.71 -34.66
CA GLU A 66 -5.02 -21.77 -35.10
C GLU A 66 -5.13 -20.31 -34.64
N LYS A 67 -6.35 -19.74 -34.60
CA LYS A 67 -6.58 -18.35 -34.18
C LYS A 67 -6.04 -18.05 -32.78
N LEU A 68 -6.05 -19.05 -31.90
CA LEU A 68 -5.58 -18.93 -30.54
C LEU A 68 -4.04 -18.81 -30.45
N ILE A 69 -3.33 -19.51 -31.32
CA ILE A 69 -1.87 -19.48 -31.39
C ILE A 69 -1.37 -18.06 -31.72
N ALA A 70 -2.06 -17.38 -32.64
CA ALA A 70 -1.74 -16.00 -32.99
C ALA A 70 -1.96 -15.02 -31.81
N VAL A 71 -2.99 -15.26 -30.99
CA VAL A 71 -3.26 -14.45 -29.80
C VAL A 71 -2.23 -14.72 -28.70
N LEU A 72 -1.88 -15.98 -28.47
CA LEU A 72 -0.85 -16.39 -27.50
C LEU A 72 0.51 -15.76 -27.80
N LYS A 73 0.96 -15.78 -29.07
CA LYS A 73 2.24 -15.16 -29.48
C LYS A 73 2.30 -13.66 -29.17
N LYS A 74 1.15 -12.96 -29.22
CA LYS A 74 1.09 -11.52 -28.89
C LYS A 74 1.12 -11.27 -27.39
N ILE A 75 0.55 -12.17 -26.58
CA ILE A 75 0.42 -12.01 -25.13
C ILE A 75 1.68 -12.49 -24.38
N GLU A 76 2.36 -13.52 -24.91
CA GLU A 76 3.55 -14.12 -24.30
C GLU A 76 4.62 -13.11 -23.81
N PRO A 77 5.06 -12.12 -24.62
CA PRO A 77 6.06 -11.15 -24.16
C PRO A 77 5.53 -10.29 -23.00
N ASN A 78 4.27 -9.85 -23.07
CA ASN A 78 3.66 -9.04 -22.02
C ASN A 78 3.49 -9.83 -20.72
N ALA A 79 3.12 -11.11 -20.82
CA ALA A 79 3.00 -12.00 -19.67
C ALA A 79 4.37 -12.23 -18.98
N LYS A 80 5.45 -12.38 -19.76
CA LYS A 80 6.82 -12.51 -19.23
C LYS A 80 7.27 -11.24 -18.50
N ILE A 81 7.07 -10.08 -19.11
CA ILE A 81 7.42 -8.79 -18.49
C ILE A 81 6.66 -8.58 -17.18
N GLU A 82 5.35 -8.85 -17.18
CA GLU A 82 4.50 -8.68 -16.01
C GLU A 82 4.91 -9.62 -14.87
N ARG A 83 5.19 -10.90 -15.20
CA ARG A 83 5.70 -11.89 -14.25
C ARG A 83 6.98 -11.42 -13.56
N GLU A 84 7.92 -10.90 -14.35
CA GLU A 84 9.19 -10.42 -13.81
C GLU A 84 9.02 -9.19 -12.94
N LYS A 85 8.18 -8.23 -13.35
CA LYS A 85 7.86 -7.04 -12.55
C LYS A 85 7.27 -7.45 -11.20
N ARG A 86 6.30 -8.35 -11.18
CA ARG A 86 5.70 -8.84 -9.94
C ARG A 86 6.73 -9.53 -9.05
N ARG A 87 7.58 -10.40 -9.62
CA ARG A 87 8.65 -11.07 -8.87
C ARG A 87 9.63 -10.08 -8.24
N ARG A 88 10.02 -9.02 -8.96
CA ARG A 88 10.92 -7.98 -8.45
C ARG A 88 10.26 -7.16 -7.34
N ALA A 89 8.99 -6.80 -7.51
CA ALA A 89 8.22 -6.08 -6.50
C ALA A 89 8.06 -6.91 -5.21
N GLU A 90 7.72 -8.19 -5.33
CA GLU A 90 7.60 -9.10 -4.18
C GLU A 90 8.94 -9.31 -3.46
N ALA A 91 10.05 -9.45 -4.21
CA ALA A 91 11.38 -9.56 -3.63
C ALA A 91 11.82 -8.28 -2.90
N GLN A 92 11.42 -7.10 -3.39
CA GLN A 92 11.67 -5.83 -2.71
C GLN A 92 10.81 -5.68 -1.44
N ALA A 93 9.53 -6.05 -1.50
CA ALA A 93 8.64 -6.03 -0.34
C ALA A 93 9.17 -6.93 0.80
N LYS A 94 9.57 -8.18 0.49
CA LYS A 94 10.14 -9.10 1.49
C LYS A 94 11.43 -8.56 2.13
N LYS A 95 12.28 -7.87 1.37
CA LYS A 95 13.49 -7.23 1.91
C LYS A 95 13.16 -6.07 2.85
N GLN A 96 12.14 -5.26 2.52
CA GLN A 96 11.66 -4.18 3.38
C GLN A 96 11.07 -4.75 4.68
N GLU A 97 10.22 -5.78 4.59
CA GLU A 97 9.67 -6.47 5.76
C GLU A 97 10.76 -7.04 6.66
N GLN A 98 11.74 -7.77 6.11
CA GLN A 98 12.86 -8.31 6.90
C GLN A 98 13.70 -7.20 7.56
N SER A 99 13.83 -6.02 6.93
CA SER A 99 14.52 -4.87 7.52
C SER A 99 13.71 -4.18 8.62
N SER A 100 12.37 -4.13 8.51
CA SER A 100 11.51 -3.60 9.58
C SER A 100 11.39 -4.57 10.76
N ASP A 101 11.38 -5.88 10.50
CA ASP A 101 11.31 -6.92 11.52
C ASP A 101 12.64 -7.04 12.29
N SER A 102 13.78 -6.96 11.59
CA SER A 102 15.10 -6.93 12.24
C SER A 102 15.39 -5.64 13.01
N SER A 103 14.87 -4.49 12.58
CA SER A 103 15.03 -3.23 13.33
C SER A 103 14.11 -3.15 14.54
N SER A 104 12.90 -3.72 14.49
CA SER A 104 12.02 -3.85 15.67
C SER A 104 12.56 -4.88 16.68
N SER A 105 13.09 -6.02 16.22
CA SER A 105 13.80 -6.98 17.07
C SER A 105 15.05 -6.38 17.74
N ARG A 106 15.91 -5.65 17.01
CA ARG A 106 17.07 -4.97 17.60
C ARG A 106 16.69 -3.88 18.61
N ARG A 107 15.54 -3.23 18.44
CA ARG A 107 15.03 -2.21 19.38
C ARG A 107 14.48 -2.84 20.67
N ALA A 108 14.02 -4.09 20.62
CA ALA A 108 13.62 -4.87 21.79
C ALA A 108 14.82 -5.51 22.51
N GLU A 109 15.86 -5.94 21.79
CA GLU A 109 17.06 -6.56 22.37
C GLU A 109 18.14 -5.57 22.83
N GLY A 110 18.10 -4.33 22.33
CA GLY A 110 19.07 -3.26 22.64
C GLY A 110 18.86 -2.51 23.95
N MET A 111 18.06 -3.02 24.90
CA MET A 111 17.82 -2.38 26.19
C MET A 111 18.49 -3.13 27.37
N PRO A 112 19.84 -3.24 27.44
CA PRO A 112 20.51 -3.60 28.69
C PRO A 112 20.64 -2.34 29.54
N GLY A 113 19.58 -1.99 30.27
CA GLY A 113 19.57 -0.74 31.02
C GLY A 113 18.29 -0.50 31.80
N GLY A 114 17.91 -1.46 32.66
CA GLY A 114 17.19 -1.08 33.86
C GLY A 114 18.07 -0.07 34.60
N PHE A 115 17.60 1.17 34.71
CA PHE A 115 18.27 2.22 35.46
C PHE A 115 18.38 1.75 36.93
N PRO A 116 19.58 1.45 37.46
CA PRO A 116 19.71 1.02 38.85
C PRO A 116 19.55 2.27 39.71
N GLY A 117 18.36 2.49 40.27
CA GLY A 117 18.14 3.59 41.22
C GLY A 117 16.75 4.22 41.26
N ALA A 118 15.74 3.67 40.59
CA ALA A 118 14.38 4.24 40.63
C ALA A 118 13.52 3.79 41.84
N ASP A 119 14.08 3.01 42.77
CA ASP A 119 13.39 2.56 43.99
C ASP A 119 13.83 3.39 45.20
N GLN A 120 13.43 4.66 45.26
CA GLN A 120 13.26 5.46 46.49
C GLN A 120 12.80 6.87 46.11
N VAL A 121 11.55 7.00 45.69
CA VAL A 121 10.87 8.30 45.70
C VAL A 121 10.19 8.40 47.06
N ASP A 122 10.86 9.02 48.02
CA ASP A 122 10.34 9.22 49.38
C ASP A 122 8.98 9.92 49.35
N GLN A 123 7.95 9.23 49.83
CA GLN A 123 6.57 9.73 49.94
C GLN A 123 6.48 11.02 50.78
N ALA A 124 7.49 11.30 51.61
CA ALA A 124 7.60 12.52 52.39
C ALA A 124 7.65 13.80 51.55
N ALA A 125 8.29 13.75 50.36
CA ALA A 125 8.39 14.92 49.48
C ALA A 125 7.03 15.31 48.86
N TYR A 126 6.17 14.32 48.61
CA TYR A 126 4.83 14.53 48.06
C TYR A 126 3.88 15.17 49.09
N GLU A 127 4.00 14.84 50.37
CA GLU A 127 3.15 15.45 51.41
C GLU A 127 3.58 16.87 51.81
N THR A 128 4.89 17.16 51.79
CA THR A 128 5.39 18.52 52.08
C THR A 128 4.99 19.54 51.02
N ALA A 129 4.90 19.14 49.75
CA ALA A 129 4.48 20.01 48.66
C ALA A 129 2.99 20.39 48.76
N LYS A 130 2.14 19.49 49.28
CA LYS A 130 0.69 19.74 49.40
C LYS A 130 0.30 20.67 50.54
N LYS A 131 1.15 20.86 51.56
CA LYS A 131 0.87 21.74 52.71
C LYS A 131 1.27 23.20 52.50
N GLN A 132 2.07 23.52 51.49
CA GLN A 132 2.43 24.92 51.19
C GLN A 132 1.42 25.66 50.30
N GLU A 133 0.47 24.96 49.68
CA GLU A 133 -0.54 25.61 48.81
C GLU A 133 -1.71 26.28 49.55
N GLN A 134 -1.83 26.13 50.88
CA GLN A 134 -2.96 26.71 51.64
C GLN A 134 -2.66 28.02 52.38
N SER A 135 -1.46 28.59 52.28
CA SER A 135 -1.14 29.84 53.00
C SER A 135 -0.25 30.80 52.23
N SER A 136 -0.68 31.31 51.08
CA SER A 136 -0.33 32.68 50.68
C SER A 136 -1.19 33.16 49.51
N SER A 137 -2.42 33.55 49.84
CA SER A 137 -3.07 34.62 49.10
C SER A 137 -2.28 35.93 49.30
N SER A 138 -2.03 36.64 48.19
CA SER A 138 -1.52 38.02 48.08
C SER A 138 0.01 38.22 48.13
N ARG A 139 0.62 38.51 46.97
CA ARG A 139 1.18 39.83 46.58
C ARG A 139 2.11 39.71 45.35
N ARG A 140 1.58 40.19 44.22
CA ARG A 140 2.18 40.90 43.07
C ARG A 140 3.68 40.75 42.71
N SER A 141 3.86 40.50 41.40
CA SER A 141 4.71 41.22 40.42
C SER A 141 6.23 41.01 40.42
N GLY A 142 6.72 40.41 39.34
CA GLY A 142 8.12 40.41 38.90
C GLY A 142 8.27 39.50 37.68
N GLY A 143 8.33 40.10 36.48
CA GLY A 143 8.27 39.38 35.20
C GLY A 143 9.54 38.61 34.83
N MET A 144 9.36 37.61 33.95
CA MET A 144 10.40 36.99 33.12
C MET A 144 9.72 36.07 32.07
N PRO A 145 10.39 35.71 30.96
CA PRO A 145 10.02 36.17 29.62
C PRO A 145 9.81 35.02 28.60
N GLY A 146 9.14 35.32 27.48
CA GLY A 146 9.21 34.53 26.24
C GLY A 146 8.46 33.19 26.32
N GLY A 147 7.29 33.05 25.72
CA GLY A 147 7.15 33.02 24.28
C GLY A 147 6.76 31.60 23.88
N PHE A 148 5.47 31.41 23.59
CA PHE A 148 4.96 30.23 22.92
C PHE A 148 5.79 29.98 21.65
N HIS A 149 6.51 28.87 21.58
CA HIS A 149 7.10 28.38 20.34
C HIS A 149 6.52 26.99 20.08
N GLY A 150 5.45 26.95 19.30
CA GLY A 150 5.05 25.74 18.60
C GLY A 150 6.16 25.34 17.63
N GLY A 151 6.97 24.37 18.02
CA GLY A 151 8.00 23.76 17.19
C GLY A 151 7.39 22.67 16.33
N MET A 152 7.04 23.02 15.09
CA MET A 152 6.79 22.07 14.02
C MET A 152 8.00 21.12 13.87
N PRO A 153 7.78 19.83 13.56
CA PRO A 153 8.86 18.88 13.36
C PRO A 153 9.76 19.25 12.17
N ASP A 154 11.04 19.11 12.42
CA ASP A 154 12.22 19.53 11.68
C ASP A 154 12.43 18.79 10.35
N LEU A 155 11.58 19.02 9.33
CA LEU A 155 11.72 18.34 8.03
C LEU A 155 11.48 19.19 6.76
N ILE A 156 11.53 20.53 6.85
CA ILE A 156 11.36 21.40 5.66
C ILE A 156 12.43 22.50 5.59
N MET A 157 13.68 22.17 5.93
CA MET A 157 14.77 23.15 5.83
C MET A 157 15.98 22.57 5.10
N ASN A 158 15.76 22.07 3.88
CA ASN A 158 16.88 21.92 2.94
C ASN A 158 16.47 22.00 1.46
N ASP A 159 15.45 22.80 1.12
CA ASP A 159 15.12 23.08 -0.28
C ASP A 159 14.92 24.59 -0.49
N PRO A 160 15.88 25.30 -1.13
CA PRO A 160 15.89 26.77 -1.25
C PRO A 160 14.73 27.33 -2.10
N GLY A 161 13.95 26.49 -2.78
CA GLY A 161 12.74 26.91 -3.51
C GLY A 161 11.51 27.10 -2.63
N LEU A 162 11.37 26.35 -1.53
CA LEU A 162 10.18 26.38 -0.68
C LEU A 162 10.20 27.56 0.32
N THR A 163 11.38 28.03 0.73
CA THR A 163 11.52 29.17 1.64
C THR A 163 11.16 30.51 1.01
N ALA A 164 11.22 30.63 -0.32
CA ALA A 164 10.85 31.84 -1.05
C ALA A 164 9.33 32.05 -1.12
N ALA A 165 8.54 30.97 -1.20
CA ALA A 165 7.09 31.03 -1.32
C ALA A 165 6.36 31.51 -0.05
N PHE A 166 7.00 31.41 1.12
CA PHE A 166 6.46 31.87 2.41
C PHE A 166 6.79 33.32 2.75
N ARG A 167 7.49 34.04 1.86
CA ARG A 167 7.77 35.48 2.01
C ARG A 167 6.82 36.39 1.23
N ASP A 168 5.92 35.82 0.42
CA ASP A 168 4.93 36.60 -0.32
C ASP A 168 3.69 36.88 0.56
N PRO A 169 3.38 38.15 0.86
CA PRO A 169 2.28 38.52 1.76
C PRO A 169 0.89 38.16 1.22
N GLU A 170 0.76 37.78 -0.06
CA GLU A 170 -0.52 37.34 -0.64
C GLU A 170 -0.85 35.86 -0.40
N VAL A 171 0.14 35.01 -0.07
CA VAL A 171 -0.09 33.56 0.09
C VAL A 171 -0.61 33.19 1.49
N MET A 172 -0.44 34.07 2.48
CA MET A 172 -0.89 33.86 3.87
C MET A 172 -2.39 34.11 4.08
N ALA A 173 -3.12 34.68 3.11
CA ALA A 173 -4.53 35.04 3.26
C ALA A 173 -5.53 33.92 2.87
N ALA A 174 -5.04 32.71 2.55
CA ALA A 174 -5.86 31.65 1.97
C ALA A 174 -6.08 30.40 2.84
N PHE A 175 -5.85 30.46 4.15
CA PHE A 175 -6.23 29.38 5.09
C PHE A 175 -6.86 29.93 6.36
#